data_AF-A0A2Z4V466-F1
#
_entry.id   AF-A0A2Z4V466-F1
#
_cell.length_a   1.000
_cell.length_b   1.000
_cell.length_c   1.000
_cell.angle_alpha   90.00
_cell.angle_beta   90.00
_cell.angle_gamma   90.00
#
_symmetry.space_group_name_H-M   'P 1'
#
loop_
_entity.id
_entity.type
_entity.pdbx_description
1 polymer ?
#
loop_
_entity_poly.entity_id
_entity_poly.type
_entity_poly.pdbx_seq_one_letter_code
_entity_poly.pdbx_strand_id
1 'polypeptide(L)'
;MAHWPREPHDPGGAAVSTVSTASTADTGGTAGAGGTAGAAGTGRPSLTQRRREATSYEIAEAAAALFSERGFEATTVDDIARAAGISLRTFYRYCPAKEDAMTPVLTAGVATLVEELALRPASEPVTEAVQAAFTTATAGARYEEPGQTVRLIQVMSRVPEIRLRWLAAARAMQDRLVPVLAARTGRPESALETRVLAACLIDAVTVALEHWAAEGGHEPLPAVSARALALLRLAQ
;
A
#
# COMPACT_ATOMS: atom_id res chain seq x y z
N MET A 1 -9.26 -26.85 6.51
CA MET A 1 -10.12 -26.14 7.50
C MET A 1 -9.18 -25.46 8.48
N ALA A 2 -8.80 -24.21 8.20
CA ALA A 2 -7.92 -23.44 9.07
C ALA A 2 -8.78 -22.43 9.85
N HIS A 3 -8.81 -22.58 11.17
CA HIS A 3 -9.52 -21.74 12.11
C HIS A 3 -8.51 -20.73 12.69
N TRP A 4 -8.65 -19.44 12.36
CA TRP A 4 -7.84 -18.37 12.94
C TRP A 4 -8.53 -17.76 14.17
N PRO A 5 -7.87 -17.63 15.34
CA PRO A 5 -8.50 -17.04 16.52
C PRO A 5 -8.40 -15.50 16.52
N ARG A 6 -9.51 -14.84 16.86
CA ARG A 6 -9.60 -13.41 17.19
C ARG A 6 -9.35 -13.20 18.68
N GLU A 7 -8.48 -12.26 19.05
CA GLU A 7 -8.75 -11.07 19.89
C GLU A 7 -7.46 -10.50 20.57
N PRO A 8 -7.47 -9.20 20.92
CA PRO A 8 -6.27 -8.37 21.10
C PRO A 8 -5.84 -8.25 22.56
N HIS A 9 -4.54 -8.05 22.79
CA HIS A 9 -4.01 -7.65 24.10
C HIS A 9 -3.48 -6.20 24.06
N ASP A 10 -4.12 -5.39 24.89
CA ASP A 10 -3.86 -4.00 25.24
C ASP A 10 -2.54 -3.83 26.03
N PRO A 11 -1.71 -2.80 25.75
CA PRO A 11 -0.71 -2.32 26.68
C PRO A 11 -1.17 -1.00 27.31
N GLY A 12 -1.85 -1.09 28.45
CA GLY A 12 -2.09 0.05 29.33
C GLY A 12 -0.90 0.29 30.26
N GLY A 13 -0.45 1.55 30.37
CA GLY A 13 0.23 2.04 31.58
C GLY A 13 1.41 2.98 31.36
N ALA A 14 1.15 4.28 31.14
CA ALA A 14 2.01 5.34 31.67
C ALA A 14 1.19 6.62 31.88
N ALA A 15 1.17 7.06 33.13
CA ALA A 15 0.39 8.16 33.67
C ALA A 15 0.98 9.54 33.33
N VAL A 16 0.12 10.53 33.10
CA VAL A 16 0.41 11.94 33.40
C VAL A 16 -0.86 12.58 33.96
N SER A 17 -0.77 13.04 35.21
CA SER A 17 -1.82 13.76 35.93
C SER A 17 -1.77 15.27 35.64
N THR A 18 -2.94 15.81 35.28
CA THR A 18 -3.58 17.09 35.69
C THR A 18 -2.74 18.35 35.97
N VAL A 19 -3.14 19.48 35.37
CA VAL A 19 -3.66 20.65 36.11
C VAL A 19 -4.80 21.31 35.30
N SER A 20 -5.85 21.63 36.04
CA SER A 20 -7.06 22.37 35.69
C SER A 20 -6.91 23.85 36.08
N THR A 21 -7.39 24.77 35.25
CA THR A 21 -8.02 26.03 35.70
C THR A 21 -9.07 26.49 34.69
N ALA A 22 -10.27 26.79 35.19
CA ALA A 22 -11.36 27.46 34.48
C ALA A 22 -11.35 28.96 34.80
N SER A 23 -11.85 29.81 33.89
CA SER A 23 -12.93 30.78 34.17
C SER A 23 -13.26 31.69 32.96
N THR A 24 -14.56 31.71 32.60
CA THR A 24 -15.49 32.81 32.16
C THR A 24 -14.93 34.09 31.48
N ALA A 25 -15.59 34.77 30.53
CA ALA A 25 -17.02 34.99 30.32
C ALA A 25 -17.36 35.45 28.87
N ASP A 26 -18.66 35.32 28.61
CA ASP A 26 -19.55 35.74 27.53
C ASP A 26 -19.55 37.24 27.15
N THR A 27 -19.71 37.58 25.86
CA THR A 27 -20.81 38.45 25.36
C THR A 27 -20.90 38.54 23.83
N GLY A 28 -22.11 38.32 23.29
CA GLY A 28 -22.72 39.21 22.29
C GLY A 28 -22.57 38.85 20.81
N GLY A 29 -23.64 38.32 20.20
CA GLY A 29 -23.73 38.06 18.76
C GLY A 29 -24.28 39.22 17.92
N THR A 30 -24.24 39.05 16.59
CA THR A 30 -25.35 39.30 15.63
C THR A 30 -24.93 38.89 14.20
N ALA A 31 -25.94 38.56 13.40
CA ALA A 31 -25.92 37.75 12.19
C ALA A 31 -25.51 38.46 10.88
N GLY A 32 -25.17 37.69 9.85
CA GLY A 32 -25.04 38.20 8.47
C GLY A 32 -24.45 37.21 7.47
N ALA A 33 -25.32 36.45 6.81
CA ALA A 33 -25.17 35.52 5.68
C ALA A 33 -24.00 35.71 4.69
N GLY A 34 -23.50 34.58 4.17
CA GLY A 34 -23.02 34.51 2.79
C GLY A 34 -21.89 33.52 2.48
N GLY A 35 -22.26 32.28 2.14
CA GLY A 35 -21.60 31.57 1.04
C GLY A 35 -20.34 30.75 1.32
N THR A 36 -20.40 29.53 0.78
CA THR A 36 -19.32 28.75 0.15
C THR A 36 -18.49 27.79 1.00
N ALA A 37 -18.10 26.73 0.28
CA ALA A 37 -17.13 25.69 0.61
C ALA A 37 -17.61 24.63 1.61
N GLY A 38 -18.17 23.55 1.05
CA GLY A 38 -18.06 22.23 1.65
C GLY A 38 -16.58 21.94 1.88
N ALA A 39 -16.14 22.15 3.12
CA ALA A 39 -14.78 21.96 3.56
C ALA A 39 -14.38 20.50 3.29
N ALA A 40 -13.38 20.33 2.42
CA ALA A 40 -12.64 19.09 2.27
C ALA A 40 -12.00 18.76 3.63
N GLY A 41 -12.70 17.97 4.43
CA GLY A 41 -12.19 17.48 5.69
C GLY A 41 -11.02 16.54 5.42
N THR A 42 -9.81 16.97 5.79
CA THR A 42 -8.67 16.10 6.10
C THR A 42 -8.93 15.34 7.40
N GLY A 43 -10.12 14.75 7.50
CA GLY A 43 -10.63 14.05 8.67
C GLY A 43 -10.37 12.55 8.53
N ARG A 44 -10.08 11.92 9.67
CA ARG A 44 -9.98 10.45 9.77
C ARG A 44 -11.14 9.79 9.00
N PRO A 45 -10.88 8.74 8.21
CA PRO A 45 -11.91 8.11 7.39
C PRO A 45 -13.10 7.70 8.25
N SER A 46 -14.31 7.98 7.75
CA SER A 46 -15.56 7.65 8.43
C SER A 46 -15.64 6.15 8.74
N LEU A 47 -16.41 5.77 9.76
CA LEU A 47 -16.62 4.34 10.09
C LEU A 47 -17.10 3.54 8.88
N THR A 48 -17.93 4.14 8.03
CA THR A 48 -18.42 3.55 6.78
C THR A 48 -17.28 3.36 5.78
N GLN A 49 -16.38 4.34 5.64
CA GLN A 49 -15.23 4.24 4.75
C GLN A 49 -14.25 3.16 5.23
N ARG A 50 -13.92 3.12 6.52
CA ARG A 50 -13.04 2.08 7.09
C ARG A 50 -13.61 0.69 6.90
N ARG A 51 -14.92 0.51 7.12
CA ARG A 51 -15.61 -0.77 6.84
C ARG A 51 -15.53 -1.12 5.36
N ARG A 52 -15.68 -0.14 4.47
CA ARG A 52 -15.58 -0.34 3.02
C ARG A 52 -14.17 -0.80 2.63
N GLU A 53 -13.14 -0.15 3.15
CA GLU A 53 -11.73 -0.48 2.92
C GLU A 53 -11.40 -1.88 3.46
N ALA A 54 -11.83 -2.19 4.69
CA ALA A 54 -11.64 -3.51 5.29
C ALA A 54 -12.27 -4.63 4.44
N THR A 55 -13.54 -4.48 4.04
CA THR A 55 -14.19 -5.48 3.16
C THR A 55 -13.52 -5.57 1.80
N SER A 56 -13.05 -4.45 1.23
CA SER A 56 -12.32 -4.49 -0.05
C SER A 56 -11.01 -5.27 0.10
N TYR A 57 -10.32 -5.11 1.22
CA TYR A 57 -9.09 -5.82 1.53
C TYR A 57 -9.33 -7.33 1.74
N GLU A 58 -10.38 -7.71 2.47
CA GLU A 58 -10.79 -9.12 2.64
C GLU A 58 -11.07 -9.81 1.29
N ILE A 59 -11.74 -9.11 0.35
CA ILE A 59 -11.96 -9.60 -1.01
C ILE A 59 -10.63 -9.78 -1.76
N ALA A 60 -9.72 -8.83 -1.61
CA ALA A 60 -8.43 -8.84 -2.28
C ALA A 60 -7.52 -9.97 -1.77
N GLU A 61 -7.51 -10.23 -0.47
CA GLU A 61 -6.79 -11.36 0.13
C GLU A 61 -7.34 -12.70 -0.38
N ALA A 62 -8.67 -12.86 -0.42
CA ALA A 62 -9.29 -14.07 -0.96
C ALA A 62 -8.96 -14.27 -2.45
N ALA A 63 -8.97 -13.20 -3.25
CA ALA A 63 -8.60 -13.25 -4.66
C ALA A 63 -7.11 -13.60 -4.84
N ALA A 64 -6.22 -12.96 -4.10
CA ALA A 64 -4.78 -13.22 -4.14
C ALA A 64 -4.45 -14.67 -3.80
N ALA A 65 -5.07 -15.22 -2.75
CA ALA A 65 -4.94 -16.63 -2.38
C ALA A 65 -5.38 -17.55 -3.53
N LEU A 66 -6.60 -17.39 -4.05
CA LEU A 66 -7.12 -18.25 -5.12
C LEU A 66 -6.32 -18.12 -6.42
N PHE A 67 -5.92 -16.91 -6.81
CA PHE A 67 -5.09 -16.70 -8.00
C PHE A 67 -3.71 -17.34 -7.86
N SER A 68 -3.11 -17.28 -6.67
CA SER A 68 -1.82 -17.94 -6.41
C SER A 68 -1.92 -19.46 -6.38
N GLU A 69 -3.06 -20.04 -6.01
CA GLU A 69 -3.28 -21.47 -5.91
C GLU A 69 -3.70 -22.10 -7.25
N ARG A 70 -4.61 -21.45 -7.97
CA ARG A 70 -5.31 -22.02 -9.13
C ARG A 70 -5.06 -21.27 -10.44
N GLY A 71 -4.50 -20.07 -10.35
CA GLY A 71 -4.39 -19.15 -11.48
C GLY A 71 -5.64 -18.27 -11.66
N PHE A 72 -5.49 -17.20 -12.44
CA PHE A 72 -6.54 -16.23 -12.70
C PHE A 72 -7.72 -16.82 -13.48
N GLU A 73 -7.46 -17.55 -14.57
CA GLU A 73 -8.51 -18.09 -15.44
C GLU A 73 -9.40 -19.13 -14.76
N ALA A 74 -8.80 -20.01 -13.96
CA ALA A 74 -9.52 -21.06 -13.24
C ALA A 74 -10.29 -20.54 -12.01
N THR A 75 -10.13 -19.27 -11.64
CA THR A 75 -10.80 -18.66 -10.48
C THR A 75 -11.99 -17.83 -10.96
N THR A 76 -13.18 -18.14 -10.45
CA THR A 76 -14.40 -17.37 -10.75
C THR A 76 -14.68 -16.30 -9.70
N VAL A 77 -15.49 -15.30 -10.05
CA VAL A 77 -15.96 -14.30 -9.07
C VAL A 77 -16.77 -14.95 -7.94
N ASP A 78 -17.53 -16.01 -8.24
CA ASP A 78 -18.29 -16.74 -7.23
C ASP A 78 -17.36 -17.45 -6.22
N ASP A 79 -16.23 -17.98 -6.69
CA ASP A 79 -15.21 -18.56 -5.81
C ASP A 79 -14.61 -17.52 -4.86
N ILE A 80 -14.28 -16.34 -5.37
CA ILE A 80 -13.74 -15.24 -4.57
C ILE A 80 -14.77 -14.77 -3.55
N ALA A 81 -16.02 -14.55 -3.98
CA ALA A 81 -17.11 -14.14 -3.10
C ALA A 81 -17.35 -15.15 -1.97
N ARG A 82 -17.36 -16.45 -2.30
CA ARG A 82 -17.50 -17.54 -1.33
C ARG A 82 -16.33 -17.59 -0.35
N ALA A 83 -15.11 -17.46 -0.85
CA ALA A 83 -13.90 -17.45 -0.02
C ALA A 83 -13.86 -16.24 0.94
N ALA A 84 -14.34 -15.07 0.50
CA ALA A 84 -14.47 -13.87 1.31
C ALA A 84 -15.74 -13.84 2.19
N GLY A 85 -16.60 -14.88 2.15
CA GLY A 85 -17.81 -14.95 2.97
C GLY A 85 -18.90 -13.92 2.60
N ILE A 86 -18.95 -13.50 1.33
CA ILE A 86 -19.89 -12.49 0.82
C ILE A 86 -20.73 -13.03 -0.34
N SER A 87 -21.84 -12.35 -0.65
CA SER A 87 -22.64 -12.66 -1.83
C SER A 87 -22.02 -12.09 -3.11
N LEU A 88 -22.34 -12.68 -4.26
CA LEU A 88 -21.93 -12.18 -5.58
C LEU A 88 -22.37 -10.72 -5.83
N ARG A 89 -23.58 -10.35 -5.39
CA ARG A 89 -24.06 -8.96 -5.43
C ARG A 89 -23.17 -8.03 -4.60
N THR A 90 -22.71 -8.51 -3.45
CA THR A 90 -21.79 -7.75 -2.60
C THR A 90 -20.43 -7.60 -3.27
N PHE A 91 -19.88 -8.65 -3.88
CA PHE A 91 -18.63 -8.54 -4.65
C PHE A 91 -18.70 -7.41 -5.69
N TYR A 92 -19.71 -7.40 -6.56
CA TYR A 92 -19.84 -6.40 -7.63
C TYR A 92 -20.06 -4.96 -7.12
N ARG A 93 -20.45 -4.79 -5.84
CA ARG A 93 -20.51 -3.47 -5.20
C ARG A 93 -19.12 -2.89 -4.91
N TYR A 94 -18.11 -3.74 -4.73
CA TYR A 94 -16.72 -3.34 -4.45
C TYR A 94 -15.82 -3.46 -5.68
N CYS A 95 -16.00 -4.50 -6.48
CA CYS A 95 -15.13 -4.87 -7.58
C CYS A 95 -15.95 -5.00 -8.87
N PRO A 96 -15.88 -4.02 -9.79
CA PRO A 96 -16.61 -4.06 -11.06
C PRO A 96 -16.27 -5.28 -11.92
N ALA A 97 -15.01 -5.70 -11.93
CA ALA A 97 -14.51 -6.88 -12.61
C ALA A 97 -13.66 -7.78 -11.69
N LYS A 98 -13.36 -9.01 -12.15
CA LYS A 98 -12.62 -10.02 -11.37
C LYS A 98 -11.24 -9.51 -10.98
N GLU A 99 -10.54 -8.90 -11.91
CA GLU A 99 -9.19 -8.39 -11.73
C GLU A 99 -9.13 -7.10 -10.88
N ASP A 100 -10.25 -6.38 -10.71
CA ASP A 100 -10.32 -5.23 -9.80
C ASP A 100 -10.15 -5.65 -8.33
N ALA A 101 -10.42 -6.92 -8.01
CA ALA A 101 -10.22 -7.48 -6.69
C ALA A 101 -8.77 -7.35 -6.20
N MET A 102 -7.78 -7.27 -7.10
CA MET A 102 -6.38 -7.11 -6.69
C MET A 102 -6.02 -5.69 -6.25
N THR A 103 -6.81 -4.68 -6.64
CA THR A 103 -6.46 -3.27 -6.44
C THR A 103 -6.12 -2.92 -5.00
N PRO A 104 -6.90 -3.33 -3.98
CA PRO A 104 -6.60 -3.01 -2.58
C PRO A 104 -5.23 -3.52 -2.12
N VAL A 105 -4.87 -4.77 -2.43
CA VAL A 105 -3.56 -5.36 -2.09
C VAL A 105 -2.42 -4.64 -2.80
N LEU A 106 -2.59 -4.31 -4.09
CA LEU A 106 -1.60 -3.54 -4.86
C LEU A 106 -1.36 -2.15 -4.24
N THR A 107 -2.43 -1.47 -3.81
CA THR A 107 -2.34 -0.15 -3.18
C THR A 107 -1.83 -0.19 -1.74
N ALA A 108 -2.09 -1.27 -1.00
CA ALA A 108 -1.63 -1.44 0.38
C ALA A 108 -0.11 -1.63 0.44
N GLY A 109 0.44 -2.53 -0.39
CA GLY A 109 1.90 -2.70 -0.50
C GLY A 109 2.59 -1.39 -0.88
N VAL A 110 1.91 -0.58 -1.70
CA VAL A 110 2.35 0.77 -2.01
C VAL A 110 2.34 1.70 -0.79
N ALA A 111 1.27 1.72 0.00
CA ALA A 111 1.21 2.55 1.19
C ALA A 111 2.32 2.22 2.19
N THR A 112 2.55 0.93 2.44
CA THR A 112 3.57 0.45 3.38
C THR A 112 4.97 0.91 2.98
N LEU A 113 5.36 0.80 1.70
CA LEU A 113 6.70 1.25 1.28
C LEU A 113 6.92 2.76 1.46
N VAL A 114 5.90 3.60 1.19
CA VAL A 114 6.00 5.06 1.41
C VAL A 114 6.12 5.37 2.90
N GLU A 115 5.29 4.71 3.72
CA GLU A 115 5.28 4.90 5.18
C GLU A 115 6.63 4.49 5.79
N GLU A 116 7.16 3.33 5.42
CA GLU A 116 8.48 2.86 5.84
C GLU A 116 9.59 3.82 5.40
N LEU A 117 9.53 4.34 4.18
CA LEU A 117 10.51 5.32 3.70
C LEU A 117 10.44 6.65 4.47
N ALA A 118 9.24 7.11 4.79
CA ALA A 118 9.03 8.36 5.55
C ALA A 118 9.59 8.29 6.97
N LEU A 119 9.68 7.08 7.56
CA LEU A 119 10.30 6.84 8.86
C LEU A 119 11.84 6.82 8.82
N ARG A 120 12.46 6.77 7.63
CA ARG A 120 13.91 6.70 7.47
C ARG A 120 14.58 8.08 7.64
N PRO A 121 15.69 8.19 8.40
CA PRO A 121 16.47 9.43 8.52
C PRO A 121 16.82 10.06 7.17
N ALA A 122 16.52 11.36 7.00
CA ALA A 122 16.73 12.07 5.74
C ALA A 122 18.20 12.13 5.28
N SER A 123 19.15 11.96 6.21
CA SER A 123 20.59 11.91 5.93
C SER A 123 21.05 10.65 5.20
N GLU A 124 20.23 9.60 5.15
CA GLU A 124 20.58 8.36 4.46
C GLU A 124 20.54 8.55 2.94
N PRO A 125 21.47 7.94 2.18
CA PRO A 125 21.36 7.87 0.73
C PRO A 125 19.99 7.31 0.33
N VAL A 126 19.31 7.96 -0.63
CA VAL A 126 17.92 7.63 -1.01
C VAL A 126 17.77 6.15 -1.38
N THR A 127 18.71 5.60 -2.13
CA THR A 127 18.70 4.20 -2.56
C THR A 127 18.86 3.23 -1.39
N GLU A 128 19.65 3.56 -0.36
CA GLU A 128 19.75 2.77 0.88
C GLU A 128 18.46 2.83 1.69
N ALA A 129 17.88 4.01 1.82
CA ALA A 129 16.63 4.19 2.53
C ALA A 129 15.46 3.44 1.87
N VAL A 130 15.38 3.46 0.54
CA VAL A 130 14.37 2.69 -0.21
C VAL A 130 14.61 1.19 -0.07
N GLN A 131 15.86 0.72 -0.14
CA GLN A 131 16.18 -0.69 0.09
C GLN A 131 15.78 -1.15 1.49
N ALA A 132 16.08 -0.35 2.52
CA ALA A 132 15.70 -0.66 3.90
C ALA A 132 14.17 -0.66 4.07
N ALA A 133 13.49 0.37 3.55
CA ALA A 133 12.04 0.47 3.60
C ALA A 133 11.34 -0.71 2.89
N PHE A 134 11.85 -1.10 1.72
CA PHE A 134 11.36 -2.26 0.99
C PHE A 134 11.60 -3.58 1.76
N THR A 135 12.76 -3.73 2.38
CA THR A 135 13.06 -4.90 3.21
C THR A 135 12.10 -4.99 4.39
N THR A 136 11.82 -3.88 5.09
CA THR A 136 10.84 -3.86 6.20
C THR A 136 9.42 -4.15 5.70
N ALA A 137 8.99 -3.48 4.62
CA ALA A 137 7.66 -3.65 4.04
C ALA A 137 7.39 -5.10 3.61
N THR A 138 8.42 -5.79 3.12
CA THR A 138 8.33 -7.20 2.71
C THR A 138 8.63 -8.20 3.84
N ALA A 139 9.16 -7.74 4.99
CA ALA A 139 9.38 -8.58 6.17
C ALA A 139 8.08 -8.83 6.97
N GLY A 140 7.16 -7.84 7.01
CA GLY A 140 5.86 -7.95 7.67
C GLY A 140 4.85 -8.79 6.87
N ALA A 141 4.91 -8.70 5.54
CA ALA A 141 4.24 -9.63 4.63
C ALA A 141 5.00 -10.96 4.63
N ARG A 142 5.00 -11.69 5.76
CA ARG A 142 5.56 -13.04 5.78
C ARG A 142 4.93 -13.80 4.62
N TYR A 143 5.74 -13.99 3.60
CA TYR A 143 5.57 -15.01 2.60
C TYR A 143 5.77 -16.34 3.34
N GLU A 144 4.82 -16.68 4.23
CA GLU A 144 4.86 -17.91 5.03
C GLU A 144 5.04 -19.11 4.10
N GLU A 145 4.54 -18.97 2.86
CA GLU A 145 4.85 -19.78 1.70
C GLU A 145 5.50 -18.91 0.60
N PRO A 146 6.85 -18.88 0.48
CA PRO A 146 7.54 -18.14 -0.58
C PRO A 146 7.02 -18.51 -1.99
N GLY A 147 6.65 -19.78 -2.19
CA GLY A 147 6.07 -20.26 -3.44
C GLY A 147 4.72 -19.63 -3.78
N GLN A 148 3.89 -19.29 -2.79
CA GLN A 148 2.61 -18.63 -3.03
C GLN A 148 2.82 -17.23 -3.60
N THR A 149 3.77 -16.50 -3.04
CA THR A 149 4.13 -15.13 -3.46
C THR A 149 4.72 -15.12 -4.85
N VAL A 150 5.65 -16.03 -5.13
CA VAL A 150 6.20 -16.21 -6.48
C VAL A 150 5.07 -16.41 -7.48
N ARG A 151 4.12 -17.32 -7.20
CA ARG A 151 2.97 -17.56 -8.09
C ARG A 151 2.07 -16.33 -8.22
N LEU A 152 1.83 -15.59 -7.15
CA LEU A 152 1.02 -14.37 -7.21
C LEU A 152 1.66 -13.29 -8.08
N ILE A 153 2.96 -13.03 -7.92
CA ILE A 153 3.67 -12.06 -8.76
C ILE A 153 3.72 -12.55 -10.21
N GLN A 154 3.89 -13.85 -10.45
CA GLN A 154 3.80 -14.41 -11.81
C GLN A 154 2.43 -14.16 -12.44
N VAL A 155 1.33 -14.34 -11.70
CA VAL A 155 -0.02 -13.99 -12.16
C VAL A 155 -0.11 -12.50 -12.47
N MET A 156 0.31 -11.64 -11.54
CA MET A 156 0.30 -10.18 -11.73
C MET A 156 1.13 -9.73 -12.93
N SER A 157 2.21 -10.43 -13.24
CA SER A 157 3.11 -10.10 -14.36
C SER A 157 2.60 -10.61 -15.70
N ARG A 158 1.94 -11.77 -15.73
CA ARG A 158 1.55 -12.49 -16.97
C ARG A 158 0.11 -12.24 -17.42
N VAL A 159 -0.79 -11.93 -16.49
CA VAL A 159 -2.20 -11.63 -16.81
C VAL A 159 -2.33 -10.14 -17.15
N PRO A 160 -2.62 -9.77 -18.41
CA PRO A 160 -2.58 -8.38 -18.86
C PRO A 160 -3.47 -7.45 -18.04
N GLU A 161 -4.67 -7.89 -17.66
CA GLU A 161 -5.67 -7.10 -16.96
C GLU A 161 -5.24 -6.77 -15.53
N ILE A 162 -4.54 -7.70 -14.87
CA ILE A 162 -3.92 -7.47 -13.55
C ILE A 162 -2.66 -6.62 -13.71
N ARG A 163 -1.82 -6.90 -14.70
CA ARG A 163 -0.59 -6.15 -14.97
C ARG A 163 -0.88 -4.66 -15.16
N LEU A 164 -1.93 -4.31 -15.90
CA LEU A 164 -2.34 -2.92 -16.09
C LEU A 164 -2.65 -2.22 -14.76
N ARG A 165 -3.36 -2.89 -13.84
CA ARG A 165 -3.68 -2.35 -12.51
C ARG A 165 -2.45 -2.24 -11.63
N TRP A 166 -1.53 -3.20 -11.72
CA TRP A 166 -0.27 -3.14 -11.00
C TRP A 166 0.61 -1.97 -11.46
N LEU A 167 0.75 -1.76 -12.77
CA LEU A 167 1.49 -0.62 -13.33
C LEU A 167 0.83 0.72 -13.00
N ALA A 168 -0.51 0.78 -12.98
CA ALA A 168 -1.24 1.97 -12.54
C ALA A 168 -1.00 2.27 -11.05
N ALA A 169 -1.01 1.25 -10.18
CA ALA A 169 -0.67 1.38 -8.77
C ALA A 169 0.79 1.83 -8.57
N ALA A 170 1.71 1.30 -9.37
CA ALA A 170 3.12 1.71 -9.37
C ALA A 170 3.28 3.18 -9.81
N ARG A 171 2.50 3.67 -10.79
CA ARG A 171 2.49 5.09 -11.16
C ARG A 171 1.96 5.96 -10.02
N ALA A 172 0.84 5.59 -9.40
CA ALA A 172 0.29 6.33 -8.27
C ALA A 172 1.26 6.38 -7.07
N MET A 173 2.03 5.32 -6.89
CA MET A 173 3.12 5.27 -5.92
C MET A 173 4.22 6.29 -6.21
N GLN A 174 4.65 6.41 -7.47
CA GLN A 174 5.66 7.39 -7.85
C GLN A 174 5.24 8.81 -7.45
N ASP A 175 3.96 9.14 -7.67
CA ASP A 175 3.39 10.44 -7.27
C ASP A 175 3.44 10.64 -5.74
N ARG A 176 3.21 9.58 -4.95
CA ARG A 176 3.31 9.62 -3.48
C ARG A 176 4.74 9.76 -2.96
N LEU A 177 5.73 9.30 -3.72
CA LEU A 177 7.14 9.41 -3.35
C LEU A 177 7.73 10.78 -3.62
N VAL A 178 7.19 11.53 -4.59
CA VAL A 178 7.68 12.88 -4.95
C VAL A 178 7.84 13.81 -3.73
N PRO A 179 6.84 14.01 -2.84
CA PRO A 179 7.00 14.88 -1.68
C PRO A 179 8.06 14.37 -0.69
N VAL A 180 8.18 13.05 -0.50
CA VAL A 180 9.18 12.43 0.38
C VAL A 180 10.60 12.69 -0.15
N LEU A 181 10.79 12.52 -1.46
CA LEU A 181 12.07 12.72 -2.12
C LEU A 181 12.45 14.20 -2.24
N ALA A 182 11.47 15.09 -2.48
CA ALA A 182 11.67 16.53 -2.48
C ALA A 182 12.21 17.00 -1.11
N ALA A 183 11.56 16.58 -0.03
CA ALA A 183 11.98 16.90 1.33
C ALA A 183 13.40 16.36 1.64
N ARG A 184 13.71 15.15 1.20
CA ARG A 184 15.04 14.52 1.40
C ARG A 184 16.16 15.20 0.63
N THR A 185 15.89 15.61 -0.61
CA THR A 185 16.92 16.12 -1.53
C THR A 185 17.04 17.64 -1.50
N GLY A 186 16.12 18.35 -0.86
CA GLY A 186 16.02 19.81 -0.90
C GLY A 186 15.61 20.37 -2.26
N ARG A 187 15.15 19.51 -3.18
CA ARG A 187 14.67 19.90 -4.51
C ARG A 187 13.15 20.11 -4.49
N PRO A 188 12.60 20.98 -5.34
CA PRO A 188 11.16 21.13 -5.44
C PRO A 188 10.51 19.85 -6.02
N GLU A 189 9.25 19.60 -5.67
CA GLU A 189 8.45 18.49 -6.19
C GLU A 189 8.30 18.52 -7.72
N SER A 190 8.30 19.73 -8.29
CA SER A 190 8.21 19.96 -9.73
C SER A 190 9.52 19.72 -10.49
N ALA A 191 10.65 19.54 -9.79
CA ALA A 191 11.93 19.27 -10.44
C ALA A 191 11.88 17.95 -11.22
N LEU A 192 12.42 17.97 -12.44
CA LEU A 192 12.51 16.78 -13.28
C LEU A 192 13.25 15.66 -12.55
N GLU A 193 14.33 15.99 -11.86
CA GLU A 193 15.17 15.07 -11.11
C GLU A 193 14.39 14.37 -9.99
N THR A 194 13.53 15.07 -9.25
CA THR A 194 12.71 14.49 -8.19
C THR A 194 11.73 13.47 -8.77
N ARG A 195 11.07 13.83 -9.88
CA ARG A 195 10.07 12.98 -10.55
C ARG A 195 10.70 11.77 -11.22
N VAL A 196 11.84 11.95 -11.88
CA VAL A 196 12.62 10.85 -12.49
C VAL A 196 13.15 9.91 -11.42
N LEU A 197 13.68 10.43 -10.32
CA LEU A 197 14.17 9.60 -9.21
C LEU A 197 13.03 8.76 -8.62
N ALA A 198 11.85 9.34 -8.38
CA ALA A 198 10.67 8.60 -7.93
C ALA A 198 10.29 7.47 -8.92
N ALA A 199 10.28 7.78 -10.22
CA ALA A 199 9.98 6.81 -11.26
C ALA A 199 10.98 5.65 -11.28
N CYS A 200 12.27 5.95 -11.33
CA CYS A 200 13.33 4.96 -11.37
C CYS A 200 13.35 4.05 -10.15
N LEU A 201 13.16 4.60 -8.94
CA LEU A 201 13.17 3.79 -7.71
C LEU A 201 12.04 2.76 -7.69
N ILE A 202 10.84 3.18 -8.09
CA ILE A 202 9.68 2.27 -8.15
C ILE A 202 9.84 1.25 -9.26
N ASP A 203 10.26 1.68 -10.45
CA ASP A 203 10.41 0.77 -11.58
C ASP A 203 11.52 -0.26 -11.33
N ALA A 204 12.62 0.13 -10.66
CA ALA A 204 13.66 -0.80 -10.23
C ALA A 204 13.13 -1.89 -9.29
N VAL A 205 12.24 -1.54 -8.35
CA VAL A 205 11.59 -2.52 -7.45
C VAL A 205 10.60 -3.39 -8.21
N THR A 206 9.79 -2.81 -9.11
CA THR A 206 8.85 -3.57 -9.96
C THR A 206 9.59 -4.60 -10.81
N VAL A 207 10.66 -4.19 -11.52
CA VAL A 207 11.48 -5.09 -12.34
C VAL A 207 12.16 -6.16 -11.48
N ALA A 208 12.62 -5.81 -10.28
CA ALA A 208 13.21 -6.79 -9.35
C ALA A 208 12.19 -7.86 -8.91
N LEU A 209 10.94 -7.47 -8.62
CA LEU A 209 9.85 -8.40 -8.28
C LEU A 209 9.52 -9.33 -9.45
N GLU A 210 9.41 -8.78 -10.66
CA GLU A 210 9.15 -9.54 -11.88
C GLU A 210 10.26 -10.57 -12.15
N HIS A 211 11.51 -10.14 -12.09
CA HIS A 211 12.67 -11.01 -12.27
C HIS A 211 12.72 -12.11 -11.20
N TRP A 212 12.58 -11.75 -9.93
CA TRP A 212 12.57 -12.70 -8.82
C TRP A 212 11.51 -13.78 -9.01
N ALA A 213 10.30 -13.39 -9.41
CA ALA A 213 9.19 -14.32 -9.63
C ALA A 213 9.38 -15.16 -10.90
N ALA A 214 9.93 -14.58 -11.98
CA ALA A 214 10.24 -15.31 -13.20
C ALA A 214 11.30 -16.41 -12.95
N GLU A 215 12.28 -16.13 -12.11
CA GLU A 215 13.31 -17.07 -11.66
C GLU A 215 12.82 -18.00 -10.55
N GLY A 216 11.53 -18.05 -10.21
CA GLY A 216 10.98 -18.99 -9.22
C GLY A 216 11.29 -18.66 -7.76
N GLY A 217 11.84 -17.48 -7.48
CA GLY A 217 12.10 -16.99 -6.13
C GLY A 217 13.25 -17.67 -5.39
N HIS A 218 14.21 -18.27 -6.10
CA HIS A 218 15.35 -18.97 -5.50
C HIS A 218 16.30 -18.05 -4.72
N GLU A 219 16.46 -16.81 -5.16
CA GLU A 219 17.24 -15.78 -4.46
C GLU A 219 16.34 -15.02 -3.47
N PRO A 220 16.82 -14.60 -2.29
CA PRO A 220 16.05 -13.73 -1.41
C PRO A 220 15.67 -12.41 -2.13
N LEU A 221 14.39 -12.07 -2.13
CA LEU A 221 13.88 -10.84 -2.78
C LEU A 221 14.59 -9.55 -2.31
N PRO A 222 14.98 -9.38 -1.03
CA PRO A 222 15.78 -8.22 -0.61
C PRO A 222 17.14 -8.12 -1.32
N ALA A 223 17.77 -9.25 -1.68
CA ALA A 223 19.04 -9.25 -2.41
C ALA A 223 18.84 -8.84 -3.88
N VAL A 224 17.80 -9.36 -4.54
CA VAL A 224 17.45 -9.01 -5.92
C VAL A 224 17.14 -7.52 -6.05
N SER A 225 16.30 -6.99 -5.15
CA SER A 225 15.93 -5.56 -5.14
C SER A 225 17.12 -4.65 -4.80
N ALA A 226 17.98 -5.04 -3.86
CA ALA A 226 19.22 -4.31 -3.57
C ALA A 226 20.12 -4.19 -4.80
N ARG A 227 20.30 -5.29 -5.56
CA ARG A 227 21.08 -5.31 -6.80
C ARG A 227 20.49 -4.37 -7.86
N ALA A 228 19.17 -4.34 -8.01
CA ALA A 228 18.49 -3.42 -8.93
C ALA A 228 18.68 -1.95 -8.52
N LEU A 229 18.49 -1.62 -7.24
CA LEU A 229 18.64 -0.25 -6.71
C LEU A 229 20.09 0.24 -6.75
N ALA A 230 21.07 -0.65 -6.61
CA ALA A 230 22.49 -0.30 -6.70
C ALA A 230 22.86 0.27 -8.08
N LEU A 231 22.20 -0.16 -9.16
CA LEU A 231 22.42 0.40 -10.50
C LEU A 231 22.05 1.89 -10.59
N LEU A 232 21.08 2.33 -9.79
CA LEU A 232 20.67 3.74 -9.74
C LEU A 232 21.68 4.62 -8.99
N ARG A 233 22.54 4.04 -8.14
CA ARG A 233 23.65 4.78 -7.50
C ARG A 233 24.74 5.16 -8.50
N LEU A 234 24.91 4.36 -9.57
CA LEU A 234 25.92 4.60 -10.60
C LEU A 234 25.56 5.75 -11.55
N ALA A 235 24.31 6.22 -11.51
CA ALA A 235 23.78 7.28 -12.36
C ALA A 235 23.57 8.62 -11.62
N GLN A 236 23.89 8.69 -10.33
CA GLN A 236 23.81 9.88 -9.47
C GLN A 236 25.19 10.53 -9.34
#